data_AF-A0A7K2C6R4-F1
#
_entry.id   AF-A0A7K2C6R4-F1
#
_cell.length_a   1.000
_cell.length_b   1.000
_cell.length_c   1.000
_cell.angle_alpha   90.00
_cell.angle_beta   90.00
_cell.angle_gamma   90.00
#
_symmetry.space_group_name_H-M   'P 1'
#
loop_
_entity.id
_entity.type
_entity.pdbx_description
1 polymer ?
#
loop_
_entity_poly.entity_id
_entity_poly.type
_entity_poly.pdbx_seq_one_letter_code
_entity_poly.pdbx_strand_id
1 'polypeptide(L)'
;MNGQKNSRKTIWSWALYDFANSSFTTLTVTFIYATYFTLGIAENETEGTRQWSTAIAITAFVVAVLSPYLGALADRGGLRKHFLATSTIICVAGSILLFFPQEGQVRFALAVFVITNIAFEMGNV
;
A
#
# COMPACT_ATOMS: atom_id res chain seq x y z
N MET A 1 -7.77 30.35 -18.04
CA MET A 1 -7.35 28.96 -18.24
C MET A 1 -5.84 28.96 -18.46
N ASN A 2 -5.07 28.98 -17.37
CA ASN A 2 -3.61 29.14 -17.45
C ASN A 2 -2.97 27.78 -17.77
N GLY A 3 -2.37 27.69 -18.96
CA GLY A 3 -1.64 26.52 -19.41
C GLY A 3 -0.49 26.19 -18.46
N GLN A 4 -0.66 25.12 -17.68
CA GLN A 4 0.48 24.44 -17.09
C GLN A 4 1.30 23.83 -18.24
N LYS A 5 2.42 24.48 -18.58
CA LYS A 5 3.48 23.80 -19.33
C LYS A 5 3.87 22.57 -18.52
N ASN A 6 3.47 21.38 -18.96
CA ASN A 6 3.99 20.12 -18.46
C ASN A 6 5.50 20.09 -18.72
N SER A 7 6.27 20.61 -17.76
CA SER A 7 7.72 20.48 -17.72
C SER A 7 8.06 19.00 -17.81
N ARG A 8 9.08 18.62 -18.60
CA ARG A 8 9.55 17.23 -18.65
C ARG A 8 9.76 16.64 -17.24
N LYS A 9 10.16 17.46 -16.27
CA LYS A 9 10.31 17.06 -14.87
C LYS A 9 9.00 16.58 -14.23
N THR A 10 7.88 17.23 -14.54
CA THR A 10 6.56 16.83 -14.04
C THR A 10 6.16 15.48 -14.63
N ILE A 11 6.33 15.29 -15.95
CA ILE A 11 6.01 14.03 -16.62
C ILE A 11 6.83 12.87 -16.03
N TRP A 12 8.14 13.06 -15.87
CA TRP A 12 9.01 12.04 -15.27
C TRP A 12 8.67 11.75 -13.82
N SER A 13 8.32 12.77 -13.02
CA SER A 13 7.91 12.58 -11.63
C SER A 13 6.65 11.73 -11.52
N TRP A 14 5.66 11.97 -12.38
CA TRP A 14 4.44 11.17 -12.41
C TRP A 14 4.68 9.76 -12.95
N ALA A 15 5.48 9.61 -14.01
CA ALA A 15 5.84 8.29 -14.54
C ALA A 15 6.57 7.42 -13.50
N LEU A 16 7.48 8.01 -12.72
CA LEU A 16 8.16 7.30 -11.63
C LEU A 16 7.20 6.94 -10.48
N TYR A 17 6.24 7.82 -10.17
CA TYR A 17 5.22 7.56 -9.17
C TYR A 17 4.33 6.37 -9.57
N ASP A 18 3.85 6.35 -10.82
CA ASP A 18 3.04 5.25 -11.36
C ASP A 18 3.84 3.94 -11.43
N PHE A 19 5.13 4.02 -11.77
CA PHE A 19 6.03 2.86 -11.76
C PHE A 19 6.23 2.29 -10.34
N ALA A 20 6.41 3.16 -9.35
CA ALA A 20 6.54 2.73 -7.95
C ALA A 20 5.24 2.07 -7.45
N ASN A 21 4.09 2.66 -7.76
CA ASN A 21 2.80 2.13 -7.33
C ASN A 21 2.50 0.75 -7.95
N SER A 22 2.75 0.59 -9.25
CA SER A 22 2.58 -0.70 -9.91
C SER A 22 3.53 -1.78 -9.37
N SER A 23 4.78 -1.40 -9.09
CA SER A 23 5.77 -2.30 -8.47
C SER A 23 5.36 -2.72 -7.07
N PHE A 24 4.85 -1.79 -6.25
CA PHE A 24 4.37 -2.09 -4.90
C PHE A 24 3.23 -3.11 -4.92
N THR A 25 2.18 -2.88 -5.72
CA THR A 25 1.07 -3.83 -5.82
C THR A 25 1.55 -5.20 -6.29
N THR A 26 2.42 -5.23 -7.30
CA THR A 26 2.88 -6.49 -7.90
C THR A 26 3.75 -7.31 -6.93
N LEU A 27 4.72 -6.66 -6.29
CA LEU A 27 5.70 -7.35 -5.44
C LEU A 27 5.17 -7.57 -4.02
N THR A 28 4.54 -6.57 -3.43
CA THR A 28 4.10 -6.62 -2.03
C THR A 28 2.71 -7.21 -1.88
N VAL A 29 1.78 -6.92 -2.78
CA VAL A 29 0.39 -7.40 -2.61
C VAL A 29 0.17 -8.74 -3.30
N THR A 30 0.60 -8.93 -4.54
CA THR A 30 0.16 -10.07 -5.35
C THR A 30 1.13 -11.25 -5.43
N PHE A 31 2.43 -11.03 -5.61
CA PHE A 31 3.36 -12.13 -5.92
C PHE A 31 4.37 -12.45 -4.82
N ILE A 32 5.31 -11.55 -4.55
CA ILE A 32 6.49 -11.90 -3.75
C ILE A 32 6.15 -12.03 -2.28
N TYR A 33 5.58 -10.97 -1.68
CA TYR A 33 5.37 -10.99 -0.23
C TYR A 33 4.26 -11.97 0.19
N ALA A 34 3.23 -12.13 -0.64
CA ALA A 34 2.20 -13.14 -0.44
C ALA A 34 2.83 -14.55 -0.32
N THR A 35 3.70 -14.91 -1.27
CA THR A 35 4.41 -16.20 -1.28
C THR A 35 5.40 -16.32 -0.12
N TYR A 36 6.15 -15.25 0.17
CA TYR A 36 7.08 -15.21 1.30
C TYR A 36 6.37 -15.40 2.64
N PHE A 37 5.19 -14.80 2.80
CA PHE A 37 4.38 -14.96 4.00
C PHE A 37 3.87 -16.40 4.15
N THR A 38 3.32 -17.00 3.09
CA THR A 38 2.73 -18.35 3.16
C THR A 38 3.77 -19.45 3.32
N LEU A 39 4.96 -19.31 2.72
CA LEU A 39 6.00 -20.34 2.74
C LEU A 39 7.09 -20.11 3.78
N GLY A 40 7.33 -18.85 4.18
CA GLY A 40 8.47 -18.47 5.02
C GLY A 40 8.12 -17.89 6.39
N ILE A 41 6.89 -17.40 6.61
CA ILE A 41 6.49 -16.83 7.91
C ILE A 41 5.43 -17.69 8.60
N ALA A 42 4.45 -18.19 7.84
CA ALA A 42 3.36 -19.00 8.34
C ALA A 42 3.84 -20.41 8.75
N GLU A 43 3.28 -20.95 9.82
CA GLU A 43 3.59 -22.30 10.31
C GLU A 43 3.11 -23.39 9.34
N ASN A 44 2.02 -23.13 8.61
CA ASN A 44 1.45 -24.04 7.62
C ASN A 44 0.97 -23.22 6.42
N GLU A 45 1.23 -23.71 5.21
CA GLU A 45 0.87 -23.01 3.96
C GLU A 45 -0.64 -22.73 3.86
N THR A 46 -1.48 -23.73 4.18
CA THR A 46 -2.94 -23.59 4.14
C THR A 46 -3.46 -22.53 5.12
N GLU A 47 -2.89 -22.50 6.33
CA GLU A 47 -3.26 -21.50 7.34
C GLU A 47 -2.72 -20.11 6.95
N GLY A 48 -1.51 -20.04 6.38
CA GLY A 48 -0.93 -18.83 5.82
C GLY A 48 -1.81 -18.22 4.72
N THR A 49 -2.30 -19.04 3.78
CA THR A 49 -3.22 -18.57 2.73
C THR A 49 -4.53 -18.03 3.32
N ARG A 50 -5.07 -18.70 4.35
CA ARG A 50 -6.28 -18.24 5.04
C ARG A 50 -6.05 -16.90 5.74
N GLN A 51 -4.94 -16.75 6.44
CA GLN A 51 -4.57 -15.53 7.14
C GLN A 51 -4.28 -14.37 6.19
N TRP A 52 -3.57 -14.64 5.09
CA TRP A 52 -3.28 -13.66 4.05
C TRP A 52 -4.56 -13.15 3.37
N SER A 53 -5.44 -14.06 2.95
CA SER A 53 -6.73 -13.68 2.35
C SER A 53 -7.63 -12.92 3.32
N THR A 54 -7.62 -13.27 4.61
CA THR A 54 -8.31 -12.52 5.66
C THR A 54 -7.74 -11.10 5.80
N ALA A 55 -6.41 -10.93 5.76
CA ALA A 55 -5.77 -9.62 5.83
C ALA A 55 -6.12 -8.73 4.62
N ILE A 56 -6.16 -9.30 3.41
CA ILE A 56 -6.63 -8.60 2.21
C ILE A 56 -8.10 -8.17 2.38
N ALA A 57 -8.97 -9.06 2.86
CA ALA A 57 -10.38 -8.74 3.06
C ALA A 57 -10.59 -7.62 4.10
N ILE A 58 -9.85 -7.65 5.21
CA ILE A 58 -9.86 -6.57 6.22
C ILE A 58 -9.41 -5.25 5.59
N THR A 59 -8.32 -5.27 4.82
CA THR A 59 -7.82 -4.07 4.14
C THR A 59 -8.88 -3.50 3.21
N ALA A 60 -9.48 -4.34 2.36
CA ALA A 60 -10.51 -3.92 1.41
C ALA A 60 -11.74 -3.33 2.12
N PHE A 61 -12.18 -3.94 3.23
CA PHE A 61 -13.28 -3.43 4.03
C PHE A 61 -12.97 -2.05 4.63
N VAL A 62 -11.78 -1.88 5.22
CA VAL A 62 -11.34 -0.60 5.80
C VAL A 62 -11.25 0.48 4.73
N VAL A 63 -10.64 0.17 3.58
CA VAL A 63 -10.54 1.10 2.44
C VAL A 63 -11.92 1.48 1.93
N ALA A 64 -12.85 0.53 1.81
CA ALA A 64 -14.22 0.81 1.38
C ALA A 64 -14.93 1.82 2.31
N VAL A 65 -14.71 1.70 3.62
CA VAL A 65 -15.29 2.63 4.62
C VAL A 65 -14.58 3.99 4.61
N LEU A 66 -13.25 4.02 4.47
CA LEU A 66 -12.46 5.25 4.56
C LEU A 66 -12.45 6.07 3.25
N SER A 67 -12.58 5.41 2.10
CA SER A 67 -12.53 6.07 0.77
C SER A 67 -13.49 7.26 0.60
N PRO A 68 -14.78 7.22 0.98
CA PRO A 68 -15.66 8.38 0.83
C PRO A 68 -15.24 9.57 1.69
N TYR A 69 -14.73 9.32 2.91
CA TYR A 69 -14.31 10.38 3.82
C TYR A 69 -13.02 11.06 3.34
N LEU A 70 -12.06 10.26 2.89
CA LEU A 70 -10.76 10.73 2.44
C LEU A 70 -10.83 11.39 1.06
N GLY A 71 -11.62 10.83 0.14
CA GLY A 71 -11.88 11.46 -1.16
C GLY A 71 -12.52 12.84 -1.01
N ALA A 72 -13.52 12.96 -0.12
CA ALA A 72 -14.12 14.25 0.20
C ALA A 72 -13.12 15.25 0.82
N LEU A 73 -12.16 14.77 1.62
CA LEU A 73 -11.11 15.60 2.23
C LEU A 73 -10.03 16.02 1.21
N ALA A 74 -9.64 15.11 0.32
CA ALA A 74 -8.68 15.36 -0.75
C ALA A 74 -9.20 16.39 -1.77
N ASP A 75 -10.50 16.35 -2.07
CA ASP A 75 -11.16 17.26 -3.01
C ASP A 75 -11.36 18.67 -2.45
N ARG A 76 -11.46 18.83 -1.12
CA ARG A 76 -11.83 20.12 -0.50
C ARG A 76 -10.69 21.12 -0.27
N GLY A 77 -9.41 20.76 -0.46
CA GLY A 77 -8.35 21.60 0.14
C GLY A 77 -6.97 21.68 -0.49
N GLY A 78 -6.72 21.22 -1.73
CA GLY A 78 -5.34 21.26 -2.29
C GLY A 78 -4.32 20.42 -1.50
N LEU A 79 -4.81 19.61 -0.56
CA LEU A 79 -4.02 18.70 0.28
C LEU A 79 -3.66 17.40 -0.44
N ARG A 80 -4.08 17.21 -1.70
CA ARG A 80 -3.72 16.05 -2.54
C ARG A 80 -2.22 15.75 -2.50
N LYS A 81 -1.37 16.77 -2.57
CA LYS A 81 0.08 16.60 -2.52
C LYS A 81 0.59 16.12 -1.14
N HIS A 82 -0.05 16.57 -0.06
CA HIS A 82 0.27 16.10 1.30
C HIS A 82 -0.20 14.65 1.49
N PHE A 83 -1.41 14.31 1.02
CA PHE A 83 -1.92 12.94 1.05
C PHE A 83 -1.01 11.96 0.30
N LEU A 84 -0.59 12.33 -0.92
CA LEU A 84 0.38 11.56 -1.69
C LEU A 84 1.67 11.35 -0.90
N ALA A 85 2.23 12.42 -0.34
CA ALA A 85 3.50 12.37 0.39
C ALA A 85 3.40 11.49 1.65
N THR A 86 2.33 11.63 2.44
CA THR A 86 2.12 10.82 3.64
C THR A 86 1.92 9.35 3.30
N SER A 87 1.11 9.05 2.28
CA SER A 87 0.93 7.68 1.79
C SER A 87 2.26 7.06 1.35
N THR A 88 3.05 7.77 0.53
CA THR A 88 4.37 7.29 0.09
C THR A 88 5.32 7.04 1.26
N ILE A 89 5.36 7.92 2.28
CA ILE A 89 6.21 7.72 3.46
C ILE A 89 5.79 6.46 4.22
N ILE A 90 4.48 6.23 4.39
CA ILE A 90 3.97 5.03 5.06
C ILE A 90 4.30 3.78 4.23
N CYS A 91 4.15 3.83 2.90
CA CYS A 91 4.51 2.72 2.02
C CYS A 91 6.00 2.37 2.12
N VAL A 92 6.88 3.37 2.09
CA VAL A 92 8.33 3.16 2.24
C VAL A 92 8.67 2.57 3.61
N ALA A 93 8.12 3.15 4.69
CA ALA A 93 8.34 2.64 6.04
C ALA A 93 7.80 1.21 6.21
N GLY A 94 6.63 0.93 5.63
CA GLY A 94 5.99 -0.37 5.60
C GLY A 94 6.82 -1.41 4.86
N SER A 95 7.28 -1.11 3.65
CA SER A 95 8.16 -2.00 2.88
C SER A 95 9.46 -2.35 3.64
N ILE A 96 10.03 -1.40 4.38
CA ILE A 96 11.19 -1.65 5.24
C ILE A 96 10.80 -2.53 6.43
N LEU A 97 9.68 -2.24 7.09
CA LEU A 97 9.18 -3.00 8.24
C LEU A 97 8.83 -4.45 7.88
N LEU A 98 8.33 -4.69 6.67
CA LEU A 98 8.00 -6.03 6.16
C LEU A 98 9.22 -6.93 5.96
N PHE A 99 10.45 -6.39 5.99
CA PHE A 99 11.68 -7.19 5.91
C PHE A 99 12.08 -7.84 7.25
N PHE A 100 11.67 -7.28 8.39
CA PHE A 100 12.05 -7.77 9.71
C PHE A 100 11.30 -9.00 10.27
N PRO A 101 10.06 -9.35 9.87
CA PRO A 101 9.35 -10.49 10.45
C PRO A 101 10.13 -11.78 10.23
N GLN A 102 10.28 -12.56 11.31
CA GLN A 102 10.88 -13.89 11.30
C GLN A 102 9.79 -14.97 11.39
N GLU A 103 10.18 -16.23 11.16
CA GLU A 103 9.30 -17.41 11.28
C GLU A 103 8.43 -17.36 12.55
N GLY A 104 7.12 -17.54 12.40
CA GLY A 104 6.15 -17.50 13.51
C GLY A 104 5.64 -16.09 13.90
N GLN A 105 6.25 -15.00 13.43
CA GLN A 105 5.78 -13.62 13.70
C GLN A 105 4.64 -13.16 12.78
N VAL A 106 3.70 -14.05 12.50
CA VAL A 106 2.55 -13.88 11.61
C VAL A 106 1.80 -12.57 11.87
N ARG A 107 1.44 -12.33 13.13
CA ARG A 107 0.59 -11.20 13.53
C ARG A 107 1.28 -9.85 13.32
N PHE A 108 2.60 -9.78 13.47
CA PHE A 108 3.37 -8.58 13.19
C PHE A 108 3.44 -8.31 11.67
N ALA A 109 3.77 -9.33 10.88
CA ALA A 109 3.82 -9.23 9.42
C ALA A 109 2.48 -8.78 8.82
N LEU A 110 1.38 -9.40 9.25
CA LEU A 110 0.03 -9.03 8.79
C LEU A 110 -0.38 -7.63 9.23
N ALA A 111 -0.09 -7.22 10.46
CA ALA A 111 -0.42 -5.87 10.93
C ALA A 111 0.30 -4.80 10.11
N VAL A 112 1.60 -4.99 9.89
CA VAL A 112 2.39 -4.08 9.03
C VAL A 112 1.84 -4.09 7.61
N PHE A 113 1.54 -5.26 7.05
CA PHE A 113 1.00 -5.37 5.69
C PHE A 113 -0.34 -4.63 5.55
N VAL A 114 -1.29 -4.87 6.45
CA VAL A 114 -2.61 -4.23 6.42
C VAL A 114 -2.48 -2.71 6.51
N ILE A 115 -1.68 -2.19 7.44
CA ILE A 115 -1.47 -0.74 7.58
C ILE A 115 -0.86 -0.15 6.31
N THR A 116 0.16 -0.82 5.76
CA THR A 116 0.87 -0.36 4.56
C THR A 116 -0.05 -0.38 3.35
N ASN A 117 -0.84 -1.44 3.18
CA ASN A 117 -1.74 -1.61 2.05
C ASN A 117 -2.94 -0.63 2.12
N ILE A 118 -3.49 -0.37 3.30
CA ILE A 118 -4.50 0.68 3.50
C ILE A 118 -3.91 2.05 3.10
N ALA A 119 -2.70 2.38 3.54
CA ALA A 119 -2.07 3.66 3.22
C ALA A 119 -1.80 3.81 1.71
N PHE A 120 -1.42 2.71 1.05
CA PHE A 120 -1.23 2.66 -0.40
C PHE A 120 -2.54 2.95 -1.14
N GLU A 121 -3.61 2.22 -0.84
CA GLU A 121 -4.93 2.41 -1.44
C GLU A 121 -5.47 3.83 -1.19
N MET A 122 -5.28 4.35 0.03
CA MET A 122 -5.65 5.71 0.41
C MET A 122 -4.88 6.80 -0.36
N GLY A 123 -3.66 6.52 -0.82
CA GLY A 123 -2.88 7.46 -1.63
C GLY A 123 -3.31 7.51 -3.09
N ASN A 124 -4.07 6.51 -3.54
CA ASN A 124 -4.47 6.32 -4.93
C ASN A 124 -5.95 6.66 -5.18
N VAL A 125 -6.74 6.90 -4.13
CA VAL A 125 -8.12 7.44 -4.18
C VAL A 125 -8.14 8.96 -4.28
#